data_AF-A0A285U108-F1
#
_entry.id   AF-A0A285U108-F1
#
_cell.length_a   1.000
_cell.length_b   1.000
_cell.length_c   1.000
_cell.angle_alpha   90.00
_cell.angle_beta   90.00
_cell.angle_gamma   90.00
#
_symmetry.space_group_name_H-M   'P 1'
#
loop_
_entity.id
_entity.type
_entity.pdbx_description
1 polymer ?
#
loop_
_entity_poly.entity_id
_entity_poly.type
_entity_poly.pdbx_seq_one_letter_code
_entity_poly.pdbx_strand_id
1 'polypeptide(L)'
;MRTPAPADSLRAARALLDLSQREAAAGAKTTQRSVSAAENSEAVLLETNLQLVDFYVSRGIEFLGETSIGKHVVRAGASLASPLSPDVETAVKNKFPAVQLSVPFRAARALMAKEQAEVAKAAGLTVAVIQNLERGKMSRPSYEQLRSWYEANNVEFTGWGDVATGKYYGVGVRWKDSKVREVTNELSDHR
;
A
#
# COMPACT_ATOMS: atom_id res chain seq x y z
N MET A 1 1.07 19.62 -11.78
CA MET A 1 0.25 19.93 -10.58
C MET A 1 0.46 18.76 -9.61
N ARG A 2 0.75 19.03 -8.33
CA ARG A 2 0.94 17.97 -7.33
C ARG A 2 -0.43 17.57 -6.78
N THR A 3 -0.73 16.27 -6.79
CA THR A 3 -2.03 15.77 -6.33
C THR A 3 -1.83 15.10 -4.97
N PRO A 4 -2.64 15.42 -3.95
CA PRO A 4 -2.57 14.73 -2.67
C PRO A 4 -2.91 13.24 -2.85
N ALA A 5 -2.23 12.40 -2.08
CA ALA A 5 -2.50 10.97 -2.04
C ALA A 5 -3.62 10.67 -1.03
N PRO A 6 -4.56 9.77 -1.34
CA PRO A 6 -5.54 9.29 -0.38
C PRO A 6 -4.89 8.56 0.81
N ALA A 7 -5.59 8.50 1.94
CA ALA A 7 -5.08 7.95 3.20
C ALA A 7 -4.62 6.48 3.10
N ASP A 8 -5.37 5.67 2.34
CA ASP A 8 -5.02 4.26 2.11
C ASP A 8 -3.69 4.09 1.36
N SER A 9 -3.42 4.98 0.41
CA SER A 9 -2.22 4.99 -0.41
C SER A 9 -1.01 5.41 0.43
N LEU A 10 -1.18 6.38 1.34
CA LEU A 10 -0.15 6.76 2.31
C LEU A 10 0.19 5.61 3.27
N ARG A 11 -0.81 4.90 3.80
CA ARG A 11 -0.61 3.71 4.64
C ARG A 11 0.12 2.61 3.88
N ALA A 12 -0.28 2.34 2.64
CA ALA A 12 0.36 1.35 1.78
C ALA A 12 1.83 1.71 1.49
N ALA A 13 2.11 2.97 1.13
CA ALA A 13 3.46 3.47 0.89
C ALA A 13 4.35 3.30 2.12
N ARG A 14 3.84 3.67 3.31
CA ARG A 14 4.57 3.49 4.57
C ARG A 14 4.90 2.02 4.84
N ALA A 15 3.93 1.14 4.62
CA ALA A 15 4.09 -0.29 4.84
C ALA A 15 5.05 -0.95 3.83
N LEU A 16 5.11 -0.48 2.58
CA LEU A 16 6.08 -0.94 1.57
C LEU A 16 7.52 -0.61 1.96
N LEU A 17 7.74 0.53 2.61
CA LEU A 17 9.05 0.96 3.08
C LEU A 17 9.40 0.43 4.49
N ASP A 18 8.53 -0.38 5.10
CA ASP A 18 8.68 -0.90 6.46
C ASP A 18 8.88 0.19 7.53
N LEU A 19 8.23 1.35 7.37
CA LEU A 19 8.38 2.49 8.27
C LEU A 19 7.29 2.54 9.34
N SER A 20 7.68 2.96 10.53
CA SER A 20 6.75 3.46 11.55
C SER A 20 6.25 4.87 11.18
N GLN A 21 5.12 5.29 11.75
CA GLN A 21 4.64 6.67 11.58
C GLN A 21 5.63 7.71 12.10
N ARG A 22 6.42 7.37 13.13
CA ARG A 22 7.47 8.24 13.67
C ARG A 22 8.60 8.45 12.67
N GLU A 23 9.05 7.39 12.00
CA GLU A 23 10.11 7.49 10.99
C GLU A 23 9.61 8.24 9.74
N ALA A 24 8.38 7.98 9.31
CA ALA A 24 7.75 8.72 8.22
C ALA A 24 7.64 10.22 8.55
N ALA A 25 7.21 10.56 9.77
CA ALA A 25 7.11 11.94 10.23
C ALA A 25 8.47 12.65 10.22
N ALA A 26 9.50 12.00 10.76
CA ALA A 26 10.86 12.53 10.76
C ALA A 26 11.39 12.74 9.33
N GLY A 27 11.15 11.80 8.43
CA GLY A 27 11.56 11.88 7.03
C GLY A 27 10.84 12.98 6.24
N ALA A 28 9.54 13.15 6.48
CA ALA A 28 8.71 14.19 5.85
C ALA A 28 8.77 15.55 6.56
N LYS A 29 9.58 15.69 7.62
CA LYS A 29 9.72 16.91 8.44
C LYS A 29 8.37 17.41 9.00
N THR A 30 7.53 16.48 9.41
CA THR A 30 6.21 16.75 10.01
C THR A 30 6.08 16.05 11.37
N THR A 31 4.92 16.13 12.01
CA THR A 31 4.68 15.47 13.29
C THR A 31 4.06 14.08 13.10
N GLN A 32 4.30 13.16 14.04
CA GLN A 32 3.66 11.85 14.03
C GLN A 32 2.13 11.95 14.05
N ARG A 33 1.57 12.93 14.78
CA ARG A 33 0.12 13.19 14.81
C ARG A 33 -0.40 13.57 13.42
N SER A 34 0.33 14.41 12.69
CA SER A 34 -0.01 14.81 11.33
C SER A 34 0.01 13.63 10.35
N VAL A 35 0.97 12.71 10.49
CA VAL A 35 1.01 11.46 9.72
C VAL A 35 -0.19 10.58 10.04
N SER A 36 -0.50 10.38 11.33
CA SER A 36 -1.66 9.58 11.75
C SER A 36 -2.96 10.16 11.20
N ALA A 37 -3.15 11.48 11.29
CA ALA A 37 -4.33 12.15 10.75
C ALA A 37 -4.44 11.94 9.22
N ALA A 38 -3.31 12.04 8.50
CA ALA A 38 -3.28 11.87 7.04
C ALA A 38 -3.60 10.43 6.63
N GLU A 39 -3.14 9.47 7.44
CA GLU A 39 -3.40 8.05 7.25
C GLU A 39 -4.79 7.62 7.71
N ASN A 40 -5.54 8.43 8.46
CA ASN A 40 -6.88 8.10 8.97
C ASN A 40 -8.01 8.86 8.26
N SER A 41 -7.71 9.57 7.16
CA SER A 41 -8.66 10.44 6.46
C SER A 41 -9.24 11.55 7.34
N GLU A 42 -8.50 11.97 8.37
CA GLU A 42 -8.86 13.13 9.18
C GLU A 42 -8.51 14.42 8.42
N ALA A 43 -9.05 15.56 8.87
CA ALA A 43 -8.74 16.86 8.27
C ALA A 43 -7.24 17.16 8.42
N VAL A 44 -6.50 17.06 7.31
CA VAL A 44 -5.07 17.32 7.24
C VAL A 44 -4.80 18.49 6.32
N LEU A 45 -3.81 19.30 6.69
CA LEU A 45 -3.31 20.36 5.83
C LEU A 45 -2.80 19.75 4.52
N LEU A 46 -3.27 20.27 3.39
CA LEU A 46 -2.85 19.84 2.06
C LEU A 46 -1.31 19.76 1.95
N GLU A 47 -0.61 20.74 2.54
CA GLU A 47 0.85 20.78 2.58
C GLU A 47 1.46 19.55 3.25
N THR A 48 0.92 19.08 4.38
CA THR A 48 1.41 17.85 5.05
C THR A 48 1.25 16.63 4.17
N ASN A 49 0.12 16.50 3.47
CA ASN A 49 -0.08 15.39 2.55
C ASN A 49 0.95 15.44 1.42
N LEU A 50 1.18 16.61 0.82
CA LEU A 50 2.17 16.79 -0.22
C LEU A 50 3.61 16.54 0.27
N GLN A 51 3.95 16.91 1.50
CA GLN A 51 5.24 16.58 2.13
C GLN A 51 5.44 15.07 2.25
N LEU A 52 4.40 14.33 2.64
CA LEU A 52 4.44 12.87 2.70
C LEU A 52 4.59 12.26 1.31
N VAL A 53 3.86 12.77 0.32
CA VAL A 53 4.00 12.33 -1.08
C VAL A 53 5.43 12.52 -1.55
N ASP A 54 5.99 13.73 -1.40
CA ASP A 54 7.37 14.04 -1.80
C ASP A 54 8.38 13.13 -1.08
N PHE A 55 8.19 12.89 0.22
CA PHE A 55 9.04 11.98 1.00
C PHE A 55 9.00 10.56 0.47
N TYR A 56 7.82 9.97 0.27
CA TYR A 56 7.68 8.60 -0.22
C TYR A 56 8.19 8.45 -1.64
N VAL A 57 7.92 9.41 -2.52
CA VAL A 57 8.44 9.42 -3.90
C VAL A 57 9.97 9.47 -3.92
N SER A 58 10.59 10.28 -3.05
CA SER A 58 12.06 10.33 -2.92
C SER A 58 12.68 9.01 -2.45
N ARG A 59 11.89 8.13 -1.83
CA ARG A 59 12.28 6.78 -1.39
C ARG A 59 11.95 5.69 -2.40
N GLY A 60 11.50 6.07 -3.60
CA GLY A 60 11.19 5.14 -4.69
C GLY A 60 9.78 4.57 -4.62
N ILE A 61 8.83 5.25 -3.96
CA ILE A 61 7.41 4.94 -4.08
C ILE A 61 6.81 5.64 -5.29
N GLU A 62 5.95 4.93 -5.99
CA GLU A 62 5.04 5.44 -7.00
C GLU A 62 3.61 5.32 -6.47
N PHE A 63 2.89 6.43 -6.43
CA PHE A 63 1.47 6.43 -6.06
C PHE A 63 0.62 6.04 -7.26
N LEU A 64 -0.27 5.08 -7.05
CA LEU A 64 -1.17 4.55 -8.07
C LEU A 64 -2.56 5.14 -7.89
N GLY A 65 -3.25 5.36 -8.99
CA GLY A 65 -4.64 5.79 -9.00
C GLY A 65 -5.02 6.43 -10.31
N GLU A 66 -6.32 6.41 -10.60
CA GLU A 66 -6.91 7.10 -11.74
C GLU A 66 -7.72 8.28 -11.19
N THR A 67 -7.50 9.47 -11.76
CA THR A 67 -8.23 10.67 -11.37
C THR A 67 -9.08 11.16 -12.52
N SER A 68 -10.33 11.50 -12.23
CA SER A 68 -11.21 12.23 -13.14
C SER A 68 -11.53 13.58 -12.50
N ILE A 69 -11.57 14.64 -13.30
CA ILE A 69 -11.85 15.99 -12.81
C ILE A 69 -13.19 16.00 -12.06
N GLY A 70 -13.18 16.50 -10.82
CA GLY A 70 -14.36 16.57 -9.95
C GLY A 70 -14.76 15.26 -9.29
N LYS A 71 -13.99 14.17 -9.44
CA LYS A 71 -14.26 12.87 -8.79
C LYS A 71 -13.12 12.45 -7.87
N HIS A 72 -13.41 11.54 -6.96
CA HIS A 72 -12.40 10.91 -6.11
C HIS A 72 -11.40 10.08 -6.94
N VAL A 73 -10.18 9.94 -6.42
CA VAL A 73 -9.17 9.04 -6.99
C VAL A 73 -9.66 7.61 -6.85
N VAL A 74 -9.78 6.90 -7.97
CA VAL A 74 -10.16 5.48 -8.00
C VAL A 74 -8.92 4.61 -8.19
N ARG A 75 -9.02 3.32 -7.82
CA ARG A 75 -7.89 2.37 -7.89
C ARG A 75 -6.63 2.88 -7.17
N ALA A 76 -6.84 3.61 -6.09
CA ALA A 76 -5.77 4.22 -5.31
C ALA A 76 -4.86 3.15 -4.67
N GLY A 77 -3.57 3.45 -4.58
CA GLY A 77 -2.58 2.54 -4.00
C GLY A 77 -1.16 3.08 -4.06
N ALA A 78 -0.19 2.20 -3.81
CA ALA A 78 1.22 2.51 -3.88
C ALA A 78 2.01 1.29 -4.36
N SER A 79 3.07 1.54 -5.12
CA SER A 79 4.05 0.54 -5.55
C SER A 79 5.46 1.08 -5.41
N LEU A 80 6.44 0.18 -5.40
CA LEU A 80 7.82 0.58 -5.66
C LEU A 80 7.94 1.01 -7.12
N ALA A 81 8.74 2.05 -7.39
CA ALA A 81 9.05 2.48 -8.73
C ALA A 81 9.66 1.31 -9.52
N SER A 82 9.31 1.19 -10.80
CA SER A 82 9.75 0.07 -11.62
C SER A 82 10.12 0.49 -13.04
N PRO A 83 10.96 -0.29 -13.72
CA PRO A 83 11.15 -0.12 -15.14
C PRO A 83 9.84 -0.42 -15.90
N LEU A 84 9.64 0.28 -17.01
CA LEU A 84 8.47 0.12 -17.90
C LEU A 84 8.29 -1.31 -18.42
N SER A 85 9.38 -2.07 -18.57
CA SER A 85 9.35 -3.43 -19.11
C SER A 85 10.39 -4.32 -18.42
N PRO A 86 10.12 -5.64 -18.29
CA PRO A 86 11.12 -6.63 -17.89
C PRO A 86 12.33 -6.75 -18.82
N ASP A 87 12.22 -6.30 -20.07
CA ASP A 87 13.23 -6.50 -21.11
C ASP A 87 14.30 -5.40 -21.16
N VAL A 88 14.26 -4.45 -20.21
CA VAL A 88 15.28 -3.39 -20.16
C VAL A 88 16.64 -3.92 -19.69
N GLU A 89 17.70 -3.21 -20.08
CA GLU A 89 19.07 -3.54 -19.68
C GLU A 89 19.24 -3.57 -18.15
N THR A 90 20.11 -4.45 -17.66
CA THR A 90 20.43 -4.61 -16.23
C THR A 90 20.90 -3.29 -15.59
N ALA A 91 21.65 -2.46 -16.33
CA ALA A 91 22.10 -1.16 -15.86
C ALA A 91 20.94 -0.20 -15.55
N VAL A 92 19.82 -0.33 -16.27
CA VAL A 92 18.58 0.41 -16.01
C VAL A 92 17.85 -0.20 -14.81
N LYS A 93 17.71 -1.53 -14.74
CA LYS A 93 17.05 -2.23 -13.62
C LYS A 93 17.68 -1.90 -12.27
N ASN A 94 19.01 -1.78 -12.21
CA ASN A 94 19.75 -1.45 -10.99
C ASN A 94 19.44 -0.06 -10.41
N LYS A 95 18.76 0.82 -11.16
CA LYS A 95 18.32 2.13 -10.67
C LYS A 95 17.00 2.06 -9.90
N PHE A 96 16.29 0.94 -9.96
CA PHE A 96 14.98 0.76 -9.35
C PHE A 96 15.06 -0.11 -8.08
N PRO A 97 14.19 0.14 -7.08
CA PRO A 97 14.05 -0.75 -5.95
C PRO A 97 13.67 -2.17 -6.40
N ALA A 98 14.44 -3.14 -5.93
CA ALA A 98 14.19 -4.55 -6.16
C ALA A 98 13.98 -5.26 -4.83
N VAL A 99 12.95 -6.11 -4.74
CA VAL A 99 12.62 -6.86 -3.53
C VAL A 99 12.58 -8.37 -3.80
N GLN A 100 12.70 -9.15 -2.73
CA GLN A 100 12.68 -10.62 -2.80
C GLN A 100 11.25 -11.19 -2.74
N LEU A 101 10.27 -10.38 -2.33
CA LEU A 101 8.88 -10.80 -2.16
C LEU A 101 8.03 -10.17 -3.25
N SER A 102 7.28 -10.99 -3.98
CA SER A 102 6.33 -10.54 -5.02
C SER A 102 5.06 -9.93 -4.45
N VAL A 103 4.67 -10.30 -3.23
CA VAL A 103 3.37 -9.96 -2.64
C VAL A 103 3.59 -9.32 -1.26
N PRO A 104 3.38 -7.99 -1.13
CA PRO A 104 3.59 -7.26 0.11
C PRO A 104 2.33 -7.29 0.98
N PHE A 105 2.06 -8.41 1.67
CA PHE A 105 0.84 -8.57 2.49
C PHE A 105 0.64 -7.47 3.54
N ARG A 106 1.73 -6.95 4.12
CA ARG A 106 1.65 -5.84 5.07
C ARG A 106 1.09 -4.57 4.42
N ALA A 107 1.51 -4.29 3.19
CA ALA A 107 1.00 -3.15 2.43
C ALA A 107 -0.47 -3.36 2.06
N ALA A 108 -0.88 -4.57 1.68
CA ALA A 108 -2.29 -4.88 1.44
C ALA A 108 -3.14 -4.66 2.68
N ARG A 109 -2.66 -5.12 3.84
CA ARG A 109 -3.34 -4.88 5.13
C ARG A 109 -3.46 -3.39 5.45
N ALA A 110 -2.38 -2.64 5.24
CA ALA A 110 -2.32 -1.20 5.48
C ALA A 110 -3.26 -0.42 4.54
N LEU A 111 -3.35 -0.82 3.27
CA LEU A 111 -4.30 -0.28 2.29
C LEU A 111 -5.75 -0.41 2.83
N MET A 112 -6.10 -1.60 3.35
CA MET A 112 -7.42 -1.89 3.93
C MET A 112 -7.67 -1.29 5.31
N ALA A 113 -6.67 -0.67 5.96
CA ALA A 113 -6.75 -0.19 7.35
C ALA A 113 -7.15 -1.28 8.37
N LYS A 114 -6.65 -2.52 8.19
CA LYS A 114 -6.99 -3.64 9.06
C LYS A 114 -5.86 -4.04 10.01
N GLU A 115 -6.24 -4.59 11.15
CA GLU A 115 -5.31 -5.25 12.05
C GLU A 115 -5.04 -6.71 11.64
N GLN A 116 -3.88 -7.25 12.05
CA GLN A 116 -3.51 -8.64 11.75
C GLN A 116 -4.56 -9.64 12.26
N ALA A 117 -5.16 -9.36 13.42
CA ALA A 117 -6.20 -10.19 14.02
C ALA A 117 -7.49 -10.23 13.19
N GLU A 118 -7.90 -9.10 12.60
CA GLU A 118 -9.07 -9.05 11.73
C GLU A 118 -8.84 -9.85 10.44
N VAL A 119 -7.68 -9.67 9.81
CA VAL A 119 -7.31 -10.39 8.60
C VAL A 119 -7.18 -11.89 8.88
N ALA A 120 -6.55 -12.27 10.00
CA ALA A 120 -6.42 -13.66 10.42
C ALA A 120 -7.81 -14.32 10.55
N LYS A 121 -8.72 -13.68 11.29
CA LYS A 121 -10.10 -14.16 11.45
C LYS A 121 -10.83 -14.29 10.11
N ALA A 122 -10.75 -13.26 9.26
CA ALA A 122 -11.48 -13.22 8.00
C ALA A 122 -10.92 -14.19 6.94
N ALA A 123 -9.60 -14.45 6.96
CA ALA A 123 -8.94 -15.38 6.05
C ALA A 123 -8.94 -16.82 6.57
N GLY A 124 -9.38 -17.09 7.80
CA GLY A 124 -9.32 -18.42 8.41
C GLY A 124 -7.89 -18.87 8.74
N LEU A 125 -7.02 -17.94 9.14
CA LEU A 125 -5.62 -18.16 9.49
C LEU A 125 -5.36 -17.72 10.94
N THR A 126 -4.23 -18.14 11.52
CA THR A 126 -3.81 -17.61 12.83
C THR A 126 -3.02 -16.32 12.66
N VAL A 127 -3.01 -15.46 13.69
CA VAL A 127 -2.20 -14.22 13.68
C VAL A 127 -0.71 -14.52 13.46
N ALA A 128 -0.20 -15.60 14.04
CA ALA A 128 1.19 -16.04 13.85
C ALA A 128 1.50 -16.38 12.38
N VAL A 129 0.55 -17.00 11.66
CA VAL A 129 0.69 -17.27 10.23
C VAL A 129 0.71 -15.96 9.44
N ILE A 130 -0.19 -15.01 9.73
CA ILE A 130 -0.17 -13.68 9.08
C ILE A 130 1.17 -12.97 9.31
N GLN A 131 1.67 -12.93 10.55
CA GLN A 131 2.96 -12.32 10.89
C GLN A 131 4.13 -12.96 10.14
N ASN A 132 4.13 -14.28 10.00
CA ASN A 132 5.16 -15.00 9.25
C ASN A 132 5.10 -14.66 7.76
N LEU A 133 3.90 -14.65 7.16
CA LEU A 133 3.70 -14.28 5.76
C LEU A 133 4.10 -12.83 5.48
N GLU A 134 3.75 -11.88 6.36
CA GLU A 134 4.17 -10.47 6.25
C GLU A 134 5.68 -10.26 6.40
N ARG A 135 6.40 -11.23 6.99
CA ARG A 135 7.88 -11.24 7.10
C ARG A 135 8.55 -12.06 5.99
N GLY A 136 7.78 -12.58 5.03
CA GLY A 136 8.31 -13.39 3.94
C GLY A 136 8.61 -14.86 4.30
N LYS A 137 8.17 -15.34 5.46
CA LYS A 137 8.27 -16.76 5.83
C LYS A 137 7.09 -17.52 5.23
N MET A 138 7.36 -18.41 4.28
CA MET A 138 6.33 -18.98 3.42
C MET A 138 5.96 -20.41 3.81
N SER A 139 4.69 -20.66 4.08
CA SER A 139 4.04 -21.94 3.75
C SER A 139 3.19 -21.71 2.51
N ARG A 140 3.36 -22.56 1.48
CA ARG A 140 2.68 -22.38 0.19
C ARG A 140 1.15 -22.33 0.32
N PRO A 141 0.49 -23.20 1.11
CA PRO A 141 -0.97 -23.16 1.26
C PRO A 141 -1.48 -21.87 1.90
N SER A 142 -0.87 -21.43 3.01
CA SER A 142 -1.32 -20.21 3.71
C SER A 142 -1.04 -18.95 2.91
N TYR A 143 0.03 -18.95 2.10
CA TYR A 143 0.33 -17.85 1.18
C TYR A 143 -0.75 -17.70 0.10
N GLU A 144 -1.10 -18.79 -0.58
CA GLU A 144 -2.13 -18.78 -1.64
C GLU A 144 -3.52 -18.43 -1.08
N GLN A 145 -3.85 -18.94 0.10
CA GLN A 145 -5.09 -18.62 0.82
C GLN A 145 -5.18 -17.13 1.16
N LEU A 146 -4.12 -16.55 1.75
CA LEU A 146 -4.12 -15.13 2.12
C LEU A 146 -4.16 -14.21 0.89
N ARG A 147 -3.40 -14.56 -0.16
CA ARG A 147 -3.42 -13.82 -1.43
C ARG A 147 -4.82 -13.82 -2.06
N SER A 148 -5.45 -14.99 -2.16
CA SER A 148 -6.80 -15.11 -2.72
C SER A 148 -7.82 -14.33 -1.91
N TRP A 149 -7.70 -14.32 -0.59
CA TRP A 149 -8.57 -13.52 0.28
C TRP A 149 -8.44 -12.02 -0.01
N TYR A 150 -7.23 -11.47 -0.10
CA TYR A 150 -7.02 -10.07 -0.46
C TYR A 150 -7.56 -9.74 -1.87
N GLU A 151 -7.31 -10.61 -2.84
CA GLU A 151 -7.78 -10.44 -4.21
C GLU A 151 -9.31 -10.49 -4.32
N ALA A 152 -9.98 -11.28 -3.48
CA ALA A 152 -11.44 -11.29 -3.32
C ALA A 152 -11.98 -10.04 -2.61
N ASN A 153 -11.16 -9.39 -1.77
CA ASN A 153 -11.47 -8.14 -1.08
C ASN A 153 -11.00 -6.90 -1.85
N ASN A 154 -11.01 -6.98 -3.19
CA ASN A 154 -10.69 -5.88 -4.11
C ASN A 154 -9.26 -5.32 -4.01
N VAL A 155 -8.30 -6.05 -3.44
CA VAL A 155 -6.89 -5.67 -3.50
C VAL A 155 -6.24 -6.27 -4.74
N GLU A 156 -5.52 -5.44 -5.49
CA GLU A 156 -4.68 -5.83 -6.62
C GLU A 156 -3.21 -5.76 -6.18
N PHE A 157 -2.49 -6.87 -6.33
CA PHE A 157 -1.04 -6.88 -6.16
C PHE A 157 -0.37 -6.51 -7.48
N THR A 158 0.62 -5.64 -7.42
CA THR A 158 1.36 -5.14 -8.59
C THR A 158 2.80 -5.63 -8.58
N GLY A 159 3.46 -5.47 -9.72
CA GLY A 159 4.86 -5.83 -9.91
C GLY A 159 5.07 -7.05 -10.77
N TRP A 160 6.33 -7.26 -11.16
CA TRP A 160 6.76 -8.35 -12.02
C TRP A 160 8.11 -8.88 -11.55
N GLY A 161 8.36 -10.16 -11.82
CA GLY A 161 9.58 -10.86 -11.42
C GLY A 161 10.57 -10.97 -12.58
N ASP A 162 11.84 -10.73 -12.28
CA ASP A 162 12.96 -11.03 -13.17
C ASP A 162 13.48 -12.44 -12.84
N VAL A 163 13.20 -13.40 -13.72
CA VAL A 163 13.56 -14.82 -13.54
C VAL A 163 15.07 -15.00 -13.43
N ALA A 164 15.87 -14.19 -14.13
CA ALA A 164 17.33 -14.32 -14.12
C ALA A 164 17.95 -13.91 -12.78
N THR A 165 17.33 -12.98 -12.07
CA THR A 165 17.85 -12.45 -10.81
C THR A 165 17.07 -12.91 -9.58
N GLY A 166 15.88 -13.50 -9.76
CA GLY A 166 14.95 -13.84 -8.69
C GLY A 166 14.33 -12.63 -7.98
N LYS A 167 14.54 -11.42 -8.52
CA LYS A 167 14.08 -10.16 -7.93
C LYS A 167 12.74 -9.73 -8.51
N TYR A 168 11.97 -8.98 -7.71
CA TYR A 168 10.72 -8.37 -8.13
C TYR A 168 10.84 -6.85 -8.17
N TYR A 169 10.24 -6.25 -9.19
CA TYR A 169 10.15 -4.81 -9.41
C TYR A 169 8.69 -4.40 -9.47
N GLY A 170 8.38 -3.14 -9.14
CA GLY A 170 7.00 -2.65 -9.21
C GLY A 170 6.10 -3.20 -8.13
N VAL A 171 6.67 -3.82 -7.11
CA VAL A 171 5.92 -4.50 -6.06
C VAL A 171 5.12 -3.49 -5.26
N GLY A 172 3.82 -3.75 -5.17
CA GLY A 172 2.88 -2.80 -4.58
C GLY A 172 1.47 -3.36 -4.45
N VAL A 173 0.56 -2.48 -4.02
CA VAL A 173 -0.87 -2.78 -3.86
C VAL A 173 -1.72 -1.59 -4.29
N ARG A 174 -2.88 -1.88 -4.87
CA ARG A 174 -3.92 -0.89 -5.14
C ARG A 174 -5.31 -1.50 -5.07
N TRP A 175 -6.35 -0.67 -5.10
CA TRP A 175 -7.72 -1.16 -5.27
C TRP A 175 -7.98 -1.64 -6.72
N LYS A 176 -8.64 -2.80 -6.87
CA LYS A 176 -9.08 -3.35 -8.16
C LYS A 176 -10.19 -2.51 -8.80
N ASP A 177 -11.20 -2.13 -8.00
CA ASP A 177 -12.41 -1.52 -8.51
C ASP A 177 -12.53 -0.03 -8.10
N SER A 178 -13.27 0.69 -8.94
CA SER A 178 -13.50 2.13 -8.91
C SER A 178 -14.71 2.55 -8.06
N LYS A 179 -15.38 1.59 -7.42
CA LYS A 179 -16.58 1.87 -6.64
C LYS A 179 -16.26 2.72 -5.41
N VAL A 180 -16.83 3.92 -5.45
CA VAL A 180 -16.91 4.91 -4.39
C VAL A 180 -17.19 4.20 -3.07
N ARG A 181 -16.29 4.39 -2.10
CA ARG A 181 -16.60 4.07 -0.71
C ARG A 181 -17.66 5.07 -0.27
N GLU A 182 -18.94 4.68 -0.35
CA GLU A 182 -19.97 5.36 0.43
C GLU A 182 -19.58 5.23 1.90
N VAL A 183 -19.28 6.37 2.53
CA VAL A 183 -19.09 6.45 3.97
C VAL A 183 -20.47 6.17 4.57
N THR A 184 -20.67 4.97 5.11
CA THR A 184 -21.83 4.66 5.96
C THR A 184 -21.72 5.49 7.23
N ASN A 185 -22.31 6.68 7.21
CA ASN A 185 -22.79 7.33 8.42
C ASN A 185 -23.99 6.52 8.90
N GLU A 186 -23.76 5.55 9.78
CA GLU A 186 -24.81 5.02 10.64
C GLU A 186 -25.22 6.15 11.58
N LEU A 187 -26.20 6.93 11.13
CA LEU A 187 -27.00 7.78 11.99
C LEU A 187 -27.72 6.87 12.98
N SER A 188 -27.29 7.01 14.23
CA SER A 188 -28.05 6.67 15.43
C SER A 188 -29.46 7.26 15.35
N ASP A 189 -30.42 6.47 14.88
CA ASP A 189 -31.83 6.71 15.18
C ASP A 189 -32.13 6.12 16.56
N HIS A 190 -31.98 6.97 17.57
CA HIS A 190 -32.74 6.85 18.80
C HIS A 190 -34.19 7.23 18.52
N ARG A 191 -35.09 6.24 18.55
CA ARG A 191 -36.47 6.41 19.01
C ARG A 191 -36.88 5.21 19.84
#